data_AF-A0A835WBT2-F1
#
_entry.id   AF-A0A835WBT2-F1
#
_cell.length_a   1.000
_cell.length_b   1.000
_cell.length_c   1.000
_cell.angle_alpha   90.00
_cell.angle_beta   90.00
_cell.angle_gamma   90.00
#
_symmetry.space_group_name_H-M   'P 1'
#
loop_
_entity.id
_entity.type
_entity.pdbx_description
1 polymer ?
#
loop_
_entity_poly.entity_id
_entity_poly.type
_entity_poly.pdbx_seq_one_letter_code
_entity_poly.pdbx_strand_id
1 'polypeptide(L)'
;MILDNEPPHDVMLTDQQHELLESAAEMLYGLIHARYIVTARGLACMLEKFKNFEFGRCPRFHCEGQACLPVGTSDVPGQSTVKIFCPKCEDIFYPRSEYQCSIDGAYYGTTFPHLLLMTYPMYRPPKSSEVYVPRIFGFKLHPTAYGNREAAPARNSQRRIAAAPRGEGAAAGAAAAAGGAAGAAAAAAGGKDGQAKEDDSL
;
A
#
# COMPACT_ATOMS: atom_id res chain seq x y z
N MET A 1 -27.63 10.96 -21.23
CA MET A 1 -27.39 10.46 -19.85
C MET A 1 -25.99 9.88 -19.71
N ILE A 2 -25.73 8.58 -19.95
CA ILE A 2 -24.33 8.05 -19.89
C ILE A 2 -23.64 7.96 -21.25
N LEU A 3 -24.40 7.66 -22.31
CA LEU A 3 -23.91 7.59 -23.70
C LEU A 3 -24.64 8.59 -24.63
N ASP A 4 -25.37 9.55 -24.03
CA ASP A 4 -26.16 10.59 -24.70
C ASP A 4 -27.11 10.17 -25.82
N ASN A 5 -27.46 8.89 -25.85
CA ASN A 5 -28.67 8.41 -26.51
C ASN A 5 -29.89 9.19 -26.01
N GLU A 6 -30.63 9.76 -26.95
CA GLU A 6 -31.92 10.40 -26.73
C GLU A 6 -32.97 9.34 -26.36
N PRO A 7 -33.79 9.54 -25.31
CA PRO A 7 -34.86 8.61 -24.99
C PRO A 7 -35.95 8.65 -26.06
N PRO A 8 -36.55 7.51 -26.44
CA PRO A 8 -37.67 7.50 -27.39
C PRO A 8 -38.84 8.33 -26.86
N HIS A 9 -39.36 9.25 -27.68
CA HIS A 9 -40.29 10.31 -27.26
C HIS A 9 -41.60 9.83 -26.61
N ASP A 10 -42.00 8.56 -26.75
CA ASP A 10 -43.20 7.99 -26.12
C ASP A 10 -43.06 7.72 -24.61
N VAL A 11 -41.84 7.78 -24.04
CA VAL A 11 -41.59 7.42 -22.63
C VAL A 11 -41.63 8.63 -21.70
N MET A 12 -42.85 9.07 -21.37
CA MET A 12 -43.09 10.07 -20.33
C MET A 12 -42.85 9.46 -18.93
N LEU A 13 -41.63 9.60 -18.42
CA LEU A 13 -41.26 9.21 -17.06
C LEU A 13 -41.80 10.21 -16.02
N THR A 14 -42.08 9.74 -14.81
CA THR A 14 -42.34 10.63 -13.66
C THR A 14 -41.04 11.16 -13.06
N ASP A 15 -41.10 12.27 -12.33
CA ASP A 15 -39.94 12.88 -11.66
C ASP A 15 -39.19 11.89 -10.75
N GLN A 16 -39.93 11.02 -10.05
CA GLN A 16 -39.37 9.97 -9.20
C GLN A 16 -38.67 8.86 -10.02
N GLN A 17 -39.13 8.56 -11.23
CA GLN A 17 -38.44 7.64 -12.13
C GLN A 17 -37.17 8.28 -12.73
N HIS A 18 -37.17 9.60 -12.95
CA HIS A 18 -35.97 10.35 -13.32
C HIS A 18 -34.90 10.31 -12.22
N GLU A 19 -35.24 10.63 -10.97
CA GLU A 19 -34.31 10.60 -9.83
C GLU A 19 -33.67 9.22 -9.63
N LEU A 20 -34.47 8.16 -9.71
CA LEU A 20 -33.99 6.77 -9.64
C LEU A 20 -33.07 6.39 -10.82
N LEU A 21 -33.37 6.87 -12.03
CA LEU A 21 -32.55 6.62 -13.21
C LEU A 21 -31.22 7.37 -13.16
N GLU A 22 -31.21 8.61 -12.66
CA GLU A 22 -30.00 9.42 -12.47
C GLU A 22 -29.09 8.84 -11.39
N SER A 23 -29.65 8.41 -10.24
CA SER A 23 -28.88 7.72 -9.19
C SER A 23 -28.27 6.39 -9.68
N ALA A 24 -29.04 5.61 -10.44
CA ALA A 24 -28.54 4.38 -11.06
C ALA A 24 -27.45 4.65 -12.13
N ALA A 25 -27.59 5.73 -12.89
CA ALA A 25 -26.60 6.16 -13.88
C ALA A 25 -25.28 6.60 -13.23
N GLU A 26 -25.34 7.38 -12.13
CA GLU A 26 -24.14 7.76 -11.36
C GLU A 26 -23.40 6.53 -10.84
N MET A 27 -24.12 5.60 -10.19
CA MET A 27 -23.52 4.37 -9.64
C MET A 27 -22.90 3.50 -10.73
N LEU A 28 -23.59 3.34 -11.87
CA LEU A 28 -23.08 2.60 -13.02
C LEU A 28 -21.81 3.24 -13.58
N TYR A 29 -21.78 4.56 -13.75
CA TYR A 29 -20.60 5.29 -14.19
C TYR A 29 -19.44 5.13 -13.20
N GLY A 30 -19.69 5.25 -11.89
CA GLY A 30 -18.68 5.05 -10.85
C GLY A 30 -18.05 3.67 -10.86
N LEU A 31 -18.86 2.61 -11.01
CA LEU A 31 -18.38 1.23 -11.11
C LEU A 31 -17.61 0.95 -12.41
N ILE A 32 -17.97 1.62 -13.52
CA ILE A 32 -17.20 1.58 -14.78
C ILE A 32 -15.89 2.35 -14.62
N HIS A 33 -15.90 3.51 -13.96
CA HIS A 33 -14.74 4.36 -13.72
C HIS A 33 -13.66 3.63 -12.90
N ALA A 34 -14.03 2.93 -11.83
CA ALA A 34 -13.12 2.11 -11.03
C ALA A 34 -12.34 1.08 -11.90
N ARG A 35 -13.03 0.45 -12.86
CA ARG A 35 -12.42 -0.49 -13.81
C ARG A 35 -11.61 0.20 -14.91
N TYR A 36 -12.02 1.40 -15.32
CA TYR A 36 -11.32 2.18 -16.34
C TYR A 36 -9.96 2.72 -15.85
N ILE A 37 -9.90 3.28 -14.63
CA ILE A 37 -8.68 3.96 -14.14
C ILE A 37 -7.51 3.03 -13.85
N VAL A 38 -7.73 1.71 -13.76
CA VAL A 38 -6.67 0.69 -13.69
C VAL A 38 -6.17 0.21 -15.06
N THR A 39 -6.81 0.61 -16.17
CA THR A 39 -6.32 0.35 -17.53
C THR A 39 -5.15 1.28 -17.88
N ALA A 40 -4.29 0.89 -18.82
CA ALA A 40 -3.17 1.73 -19.27
C ALA A 40 -3.60 3.13 -19.75
N ARG A 41 -4.76 3.26 -20.40
CA ARG A 41 -5.32 4.56 -20.82
C ARG A 41 -5.84 5.37 -19.63
N GLY A 42 -6.58 4.73 -18.72
CA GLY A 42 -7.09 5.38 -17.50
C GLY A 42 -5.97 5.86 -16.59
N LEU A 43 -4.94 5.02 -16.37
CA LEU A 43 -3.74 5.36 -15.60
C LEU A 43 -3.01 6.59 -16.19
N ALA A 44 -2.91 6.71 -17.52
CA ALA A 44 -2.30 7.86 -18.17
C ALA A 44 -3.11 9.15 -17.94
N CYS A 45 -4.43 9.13 -18.16
CA CYS A 45 -5.30 10.28 -17.91
C CYS A 45 -5.30 10.69 -16.42
N MET A 46 -5.29 9.73 -15.49
CA MET A 46 -5.25 10.02 -14.06
C MET A 46 -3.87 10.52 -13.61
N LEU A 47 -2.78 10.11 -14.27
CA LEU A 47 -1.43 10.65 -14.04
C LEU A 47 -1.32 12.12 -14.45
N GLU A 48 -2.03 12.57 -15.48
CA GLU A 48 -2.12 13.98 -15.86
C GLU A 48 -2.83 14.80 -14.77
N LYS A 49 -3.99 14.33 -14.30
CA LYS A 49 -4.73 14.93 -13.17
C LYS A 49 -3.92 14.98 -11.88
N PHE A 50 -3.10 13.96 -11.62
CA PHE A 50 -2.18 13.92 -10.49
C PHE A 50 -1.10 15.00 -10.57
N LYS A 51 -0.47 15.20 -11.74
CA LYS A 51 0.51 16.28 -11.97
C LYS A 51 -0.11 17.66 -11.76
N ASN A 52 -1.37 17.82 -12.14
CA ASN A 52 -2.15 19.07 -11.98
C ASN A 52 -2.62 19.34 -10.53
N PHE A 53 -2.36 18.42 -9.58
CA PHE A 53 -2.88 18.47 -8.20
C PHE A 53 -4.41 18.46 -8.08
N GLU A 54 -5.15 17.96 -9.09
CA GLU A 54 -6.63 17.98 -9.12
C GLU A 54 -7.26 17.18 -7.95
N PHE A 55 -6.60 16.10 -7.53
CA PHE A 55 -6.99 15.28 -6.37
C PHE A 55 -6.59 15.90 -5.02
N GLY A 56 -6.07 17.13 -5.02
CA GLY A 56 -5.63 17.84 -3.84
C GLY A 56 -4.23 17.46 -3.33
N ARG A 57 -3.97 17.90 -2.09
CA ARG A 57 -2.64 17.91 -1.47
C ARG A 57 -2.67 17.34 -0.06
N CYS A 58 -1.66 16.58 0.31
CA CYS A 58 -1.53 15.96 1.63
C CYS A 58 -1.68 16.98 2.78
N PRO A 59 -2.49 16.71 3.81
CA PRO A 59 -2.65 17.62 4.96
C PRO A 59 -1.46 17.61 5.94
N ARG A 60 -0.58 16.60 5.88
CA ARG A 60 0.58 16.50 6.77
C ARG A 60 1.63 17.54 6.38
N PHE A 61 1.95 18.46 7.31
CA PHE A 61 2.92 19.55 7.11
C PHE A 61 4.25 19.10 6.47
N HIS A 62 4.90 18.08 7.04
CA HIS A 62 6.17 17.51 6.55
C HIS A 62 6.07 16.79 5.18
N CYS A 63 4.90 16.74 4.55
CA CYS A 63 4.74 16.33 3.16
C CYS A 63 4.77 17.52 2.17
N GLU A 64 4.83 18.76 2.66
CA GLU A 64 5.08 19.98 1.86
C GLU A 64 4.05 20.18 0.73
N GLY A 65 2.79 19.80 0.97
CA GLY A 65 1.72 19.94 -0.01
C GLY A 65 1.84 19.01 -1.24
N GLN A 66 2.55 17.88 -1.09
CA GLN A 66 2.60 16.76 -2.04
C GLN A 66 1.22 16.43 -2.65
N ALA A 67 1.17 16.19 -3.97
CA ALA A 67 -0.02 15.70 -4.68
C ALA A 67 -0.45 14.32 -4.13
N CYS A 68 -1.75 14.17 -3.88
CA CYS A 68 -2.35 12.89 -3.48
C CYS A 68 -3.05 12.19 -4.67
N LEU A 69 -3.44 10.93 -4.47
CA LEU A 69 -4.30 10.16 -5.36
C LEU A 69 -5.60 9.80 -4.63
N PRO A 70 -6.76 9.73 -5.29
CA PRO A 70 -7.99 9.19 -4.69
C PRO A 70 -7.84 7.70 -4.40
N VAL A 71 -8.53 7.21 -3.37
CA VAL A 71 -8.56 5.80 -2.98
C VAL A 71 -9.88 5.46 -2.29
N GLY A 72 -10.42 4.27 -2.56
CA GLY A 72 -11.48 3.65 -1.75
C GLY A 72 -10.87 2.78 -0.66
N THR A 73 -11.44 2.81 0.55
CA THR A 73 -11.10 1.83 1.61
C THR A 73 -11.83 0.48 1.45
N SER A 74 -12.78 0.42 0.52
CA SER A 74 -13.47 -0.80 0.05
C SER A 74 -13.81 -0.65 -1.42
N ASP A 75 -13.93 -1.77 -2.13
CA ASP A 75 -14.40 -1.86 -3.51
C ASP A 75 -15.92 -2.15 -3.59
N VAL A 76 -16.61 -2.20 -2.43
CA VAL A 76 -18.06 -2.40 -2.32
C VAL A 76 -18.77 -1.06 -2.09
N PRO A 77 -19.73 -0.66 -2.96
CA PRO A 77 -20.48 0.58 -2.79
C PRO A 77 -21.20 0.71 -1.45
N GLY A 78 -21.39 1.95 -1.00
CA GLY A 78 -22.07 2.31 0.25
C GLY A 78 -21.25 2.10 1.53
N GLN A 79 -20.10 1.41 1.47
CA GLN A 79 -19.30 1.13 2.67
C GLN A 79 -18.43 2.30 3.13
N SER A 80 -17.86 3.07 2.18
CA SER A 80 -16.92 4.14 2.52
C SER A 80 -16.77 5.14 1.39
N THR A 81 -16.92 6.42 1.69
CA THR A 81 -16.69 7.51 0.72
C THR A 81 -15.20 7.63 0.35
N VAL A 82 -14.87 8.33 -0.73
CA VAL A 82 -13.48 8.44 -1.22
C VAL A 82 -12.56 9.10 -0.19
N LYS A 83 -11.30 8.67 -0.19
CA LYS A 83 -10.20 9.16 0.64
C LYS A 83 -9.03 9.57 -0.26
N ILE A 84 -8.04 10.27 0.28
CA ILE A 84 -6.83 10.68 -0.46
C ILE A 84 -5.59 10.00 0.11
N PHE A 85 -4.91 9.21 -0.74
CA PHE A 85 -3.63 8.57 -0.42
C PHE A 85 -2.46 9.51 -0.74
N CYS A 86 -1.55 9.69 0.22
CA CYS A 86 -0.32 10.46 0.02
C CYS A 86 0.89 9.56 -0.27
N PRO A 87 1.54 9.66 -1.45
CA PRO A 87 2.68 8.82 -1.79
C PRO A 87 3.99 9.17 -1.06
N LYS A 88 4.03 10.27 -0.25
CA LYS A 88 5.21 10.73 0.49
C LYS A 88 5.26 10.28 1.95
N CYS A 89 4.10 10.04 2.56
CA CYS A 89 4.00 9.43 3.89
C CYS A 89 3.30 8.06 3.88
N GLU A 90 2.86 7.58 2.72
CA GLU A 90 2.23 6.27 2.50
C GLU A 90 0.98 6.06 3.38
N ASP A 91 0.16 7.11 3.50
CA ASP A 91 -0.93 7.21 4.47
C ASP A 91 -2.20 7.79 3.83
N ILE A 92 -3.36 7.50 4.41
CA ILE A 92 -4.69 7.81 3.86
C ILE A 92 -5.37 8.90 4.71
N PHE A 93 -5.87 9.94 4.06
CA PHE A 93 -6.54 11.06 4.71
C PHE A 93 -7.95 11.29 4.15
N TYR A 94 -8.77 12.01 4.91
CA TYR A 94 -10.02 12.57 4.40
C TYR A 94 -9.73 13.72 3.42
N PRO A 95 -10.50 13.87 2.32
CA PRO A 95 -10.42 15.05 1.47
C PRO A 95 -10.85 16.31 2.24
N ARG A 96 -10.42 17.49 1.78
CA ARG A 96 -10.79 18.79 2.41
C ARG A 96 -12.06 19.42 1.87
N SER A 97 -12.65 18.86 0.81
CA SER A 97 -13.90 19.36 0.22
C SER A 97 -15.05 18.44 0.61
N GLU A 98 -16.14 19.01 1.12
CA GLU A 98 -17.35 18.28 1.50
C GLU A 98 -17.99 17.56 0.30
N TYR A 99 -17.92 18.15 -0.90
CA TYR A 99 -18.33 17.51 -2.16
C TYR A 99 -17.49 16.27 -2.49
N GLN A 100 -16.19 16.26 -2.14
CA GLN A 100 -15.37 15.05 -2.24
C GLN A 100 -15.70 14.03 -1.13
N CYS A 101 -16.25 14.46 0.01
CA CYS A 101 -16.66 13.56 1.08
C CYS A 101 -17.96 12.78 0.78
N SER A 102 -18.79 13.21 -0.19
CA SER A 102 -20.03 12.50 -0.57
C SER A 102 -19.85 11.44 -1.66
N ILE A 103 -18.75 11.48 -2.43
CA ILE A 103 -18.49 10.52 -3.52
C ILE A 103 -18.06 9.16 -2.94
N ASP A 104 -18.56 8.06 -3.49
CA ASP A 104 -18.20 6.70 -3.06
C ASP A 104 -16.72 6.37 -3.35
N GLY A 105 -16.04 5.75 -2.39
CA GLY A 105 -14.68 5.26 -2.54
C GLY A 105 -14.59 4.08 -3.52
N ALA A 106 -15.63 3.26 -3.62
CA ALA A 106 -15.69 2.12 -4.54
C ALA A 106 -15.57 2.54 -6.02
N TYR A 107 -15.88 3.80 -6.36
CA TYR A 107 -15.73 4.36 -7.71
C TYR A 107 -14.26 4.64 -8.10
N TYR A 108 -13.34 4.57 -7.14
CA TYR A 108 -11.88 4.60 -7.36
C TYR A 108 -11.21 3.28 -6.96
N GLY A 109 -11.81 2.56 -6.02
CA GLY A 109 -11.34 1.28 -5.52
C GLY A 109 -10.05 1.35 -4.68
N THR A 110 -9.67 0.20 -4.15
CA THR A 110 -8.52 0.03 -3.25
C THR A 110 -7.18 0.00 -3.99
N THR A 111 -7.18 -0.46 -5.25
CA THR A 111 -5.95 -0.82 -5.99
C THR A 111 -5.31 0.32 -6.78
N PHE A 112 -6.11 1.27 -7.27
CA PHE A 112 -5.70 2.32 -8.22
C PHE A 112 -4.41 3.08 -7.84
N PRO A 113 -4.26 3.67 -6.62
CA PRO A 113 -3.09 4.50 -6.33
C PRO A 113 -1.80 3.68 -6.26
N HIS A 114 -1.90 2.44 -5.79
CA HIS A 114 -0.76 1.52 -5.70
C HIS A 114 -0.31 1.06 -7.08
N LEU A 115 -1.27 0.71 -7.96
CA LEU A 115 -0.98 0.34 -9.34
C LEU A 115 -0.31 1.49 -10.10
N LEU A 116 -0.84 2.71 -10.03
CA LEU A 116 -0.25 3.89 -10.69
C LEU A 116 1.20 4.14 -10.26
N LEU A 117 1.51 3.99 -8.96
CA LEU A 117 2.86 4.16 -8.40
C LEU A 117 3.79 2.94 -8.60
N MET A 118 3.27 1.82 -9.12
CA MET A 118 4.03 0.69 -9.64
C MET A 118 4.31 0.85 -11.13
N THR A 119 3.32 1.30 -11.91
CA THR A 119 3.45 1.59 -13.35
C THR A 119 4.38 2.77 -13.64
N TYR A 120 4.37 3.80 -12.79
CA TYR A 120 5.23 4.99 -12.96
C TYR A 120 6.07 5.29 -11.70
N PRO A 121 7.11 4.49 -11.39
CA PRO A 121 7.93 4.65 -10.17
C PRO A 121 8.59 6.03 -10.01
N MET A 122 8.83 6.74 -11.12
CA MET A 122 9.43 8.08 -11.12
C MET A 122 8.56 9.15 -10.41
N TYR A 123 7.27 8.90 -10.19
CA TYR A 123 6.38 9.79 -9.43
C TYR A 123 6.22 9.38 -7.96
N ARG A 124 6.97 8.38 -7.47
CA ARG A 124 7.08 8.08 -6.04
C ARG A 124 8.10 9.04 -5.40
N PRO A 125 7.67 10.00 -4.56
CA PRO A 125 8.58 10.93 -3.90
C PRO A 125 9.41 10.22 -2.81
N PRO A 126 10.57 10.75 -2.43
CA PRO A 126 11.29 10.29 -1.24
C PRO A 126 10.45 10.55 0.02
N LYS A 127 10.48 9.62 0.97
CA LYS A 127 9.75 9.75 2.24
C LYS A 127 10.24 10.96 3.04
N SER A 128 9.33 11.63 3.74
CA SER A 128 9.70 12.76 4.61
C SER A 128 10.69 12.33 5.70
N SER A 129 11.90 12.89 5.69
CA SER A 129 12.92 12.68 6.73
C SER A 129 12.52 13.27 8.07
N GLU A 130 11.72 14.33 8.05
CA GLU A 130 11.31 15.07 9.25
C GLU A 130 10.00 14.55 9.84
N VAL A 131 10.00 14.49 11.18
CA VAL A 131 8.85 14.12 12.02
C VAL A 131 8.69 15.22 13.06
N TYR A 132 7.44 15.58 13.37
CA TYR A 132 7.14 16.60 14.35
C TYR A 132 7.79 16.27 15.71
N VAL A 133 8.64 17.17 16.20
CA VAL A 133 9.24 17.08 17.54
C VAL A 133 8.49 18.02 18.48
N PRO A 134 7.49 17.52 19.24
CA PRO A 134 6.74 18.34 20.19
C PRO A 134 7.66 18.88 21.30
N ARG A 135 7.41 20.13 21.68
CA ARG A 135 8.18 20.86 22.69
C ARG A 135 7.27 21.67 23.59
N ILE A 136 7.59 21.72 24.88
CA ILE A 136 6.96 22.60 25.87
C ILE A 136 8.05 23.50 26.44
N PHE A 137 7.84 24.82 26.42
CA PHE A 137 8.86 25.83 26.77
C PHE A 137 10.24 25.61 26.08
N GLY A 138 10.22 25.13 24.83
CA GLY A 138 11.42 24.81 24.04
C GLY A 138 12.04 23.42 24.31
N PHE A 139 11.81 22.83 25.48
CA PHE A 139 12.29 21.49 25.84
C PHE A 139 11.53 20.42 25.06
N LYS A 140 12.25 19.39 24.57
CA LYS A 140 11.63 18.22 23.92
C LYS A 140 10.92 17.37 24.98
N LEU A 141 9.73 16.87 24.67
CA LEU A 141 9.08 15.87 25.51
C LEU A 141 9.84 14.54 25.46
N HIS A 142 10.07 13.94 26.64
CA HIS A 142 10.68 12.62 26.75
C HIS A 142 9.63 11.52 26.50
N PRO A 143 9.95 10.38 25.85
CA PRO A 143 8.97 9.33 25.52
C PRO A 143 8.14 8.81 26.72
N THR A 144 8.70 8.80 27.94
CA THR A 144 7.96 8.38 29.15
C THR A 144 6.85 9.34 29.56
N ALA A 145 6.87 10.61 29.12
CA ALA A 145 5.83 11.59 29.43
C ALA A 145 4.50 11.33 28.69
N TYR A 146 4.46 10.40 27.74
CA TYR A 146 3.27 10.05 26.96
C TYR A 146 2.34 9.02 27.62
N GLY A 147 2.68 8.51 28.81
CA GLY A 147 1.76 7.74 29.66
C GLY A 147 1.14 6.49 29.00
N ASN A 148 1.81 5.34 29.11
CA ASN A 148 1.27 4.03 28.73
C ASN A 148 0.87 3.85 27.25
N ARG A 149 1.68 4.39 26.32
CA ARG A 149 1.73 3.90 24.92
C ARG A 149 3.18 3.66 24.52
N GLU A 150 3.49 2.45 24.05
CA GLU A 150 4.85 2.09 23.62
C GLU A 150 5.24 2.84 22.35
N ALA A 151 6.11 3.85 22.50
CA ALA A 151 6.73 4.55 21.39
C ALA A 151 7.87 3.70 20.79
N ALA A 152 7.52 2.64 20.06
CA ALA A 152 8.48 1.82 19.33
C ALA A 152 9.34 2.71 18.40
N PRO A 153 10.68 2.72 18.52
CA PRO A 153 11.51 3.72 17.87
C PRO A 153 11.58 3.49 16.36
N ALA A 154 11.41 4.58 15.60
CA ALA A 154 11.72 4.63 14.17
C ALA A 154 13.24 4.44 13.96
N ARG A 155 13.68 3.18 13.92
CA ARG A 155 15.08 2.80 13.74
C ARG A 155 15.55 3.17 12.34
N ASN A 156 16.20 4.34 12.24
CA ASN A 156 16.97 4.76 11.06
C ASN A 156 17.87 3.60 10.60
N SER A 157 17.60 3.06 9.41
CA SER A 157 18.27 1.90 8.84
C SER A 157 19.63 2.21 8.21
N GLN A 158 20.21 3.39 8.49
CA GLN A 158 21.62 3.73 8.23
C GLN A 158 22.59 2.96 9.17
N ARG A 159 22.52 1.63 9.16
CA ARG A 159 23.62 0.79 9.66
C ARG A 159 24.77 0.88 8.66
N ARG A 160 25.62 1.91 8.82
CA ARG A 160 26.95 1.96 8.20
C ARG A 160 27.68 0.65 8.50
N ILE A 161 28.01 -0.12 7.46
CA ILE A 161 28.95 -1.24 7.60
C ILE A 161 30.33 -0.63 7.77
N ALA A 162 30.80 -0.56 9.02
CA ALA A 162 32.16 -0.11 9.32
C ALA A 162 33.15 -1.20 8.90
N ALA A 163 33.75 -1.05 7.73
CA ALA A 163 34.87 -1.88 7.30
C ALA A 163 36.08 -1.61 8.21
N ALA A 164 36.53 -2.62 8.95
CA ALA A 164 37.76 -2.57 9.73
C ALA A 164 38.91 -3.11 8.88
N PRO A 165 40.01 -2.36 8.67
CA PRO A 165 41.16 -2.85 7.91
C PRO A 165 42.04 -3.77 8.77
N ARG A 166 42.56 -4.83 8.16
CA ARG A 166 43.77 -5.53 8.62
C ARG A 166 44.65 -5.80 7.40
N GLY A 167 45.93 -5.45 7.50
CA GLY A 167 46.87 -5.44 6.38
C GLY A 167 47.52 -6.79 6.08
N GLU A 168 48.37 -6.77 5.06
CA GLU A 168 49.04 -7.94 4.49
C GLU A 168 50.21 -8.47 5.34
N GLY A 169 50.59 -9.73 5.08
CA GLY A 169 51.81 -10.37 5.56
C GLY A 169 51.91 -11.79 5.00
N ALA A 170 52.92 -12.07 4.17
CA ALA A 170 53.02 -13.30 3.38
C ALA A 170 54.39 -13.97 3.50
N ALA A 171 54.41 -15.32 3.53
CA ALA A 171 55.57 -16.17 3.20
C ALA A 171 55.17 -17.65 2.99
N ALA A 172 56.04 -18.41 2.31
CA ALA A 172 55.93 -19.82 1.92
C ALA A 172 55.95 -20.86 3.08
N GLY A 173 55.67 -22.17 2.89
CA GLY A 173 55.17 -22.91 1.71
C GLY A 173 55.63 -24.40 1.64
N ALA A 174 55.20 -25.10 0.56
CA ALA A 174 55.64 -26.42 0.04
C ALA A 174 55.15 -27.76 0.66
N ALA A 175 54.90 -28.73 -0.27
CA ALA A 175 54.85 -30.20 -0.15
C ALA A 175 53.70 -30.90 0.66
N ALA A 176 53.25 -32.14 0.33
CA ALA A 176 53.23 -32.89 -0.94
C ALA A 176 52.29 -34.14 -0.90
N ALA A 177 51.63 -34.43 -2.03
CA ALA A 177 51.22 -35.73 -2.63
C ALA A 177 50.54 -36.90 -1.84
N ALA A 178 49.62 -37.58 -2.57
CA ALA A 178 49.03 -38.92 -2.36
C ALA A 178 48.07 -39.12 -1.15
N GLY A 179 47.07 -40.01 -1.20
CA GLY A 179 46.55 -40.82 -2.33
C GLY A 179 45.63 -41.98 -1.87
N GLY A 180 44.89 -42.61 -2.79
CA GLY A 180 44.09 -43.82 -2.53
C GLY A 180 42.56 -43.62 -2.65
N ALA A 181 41.83 -44.67 -3.05
CA ALA A 181 40.39 -44.63 -3.31
C ALA A 181 39.64 -45.95 -3.01
N ALA A 182 38.44 -45.83 -2.44
CA ALA A 182 37.33 -46.80 -2.40
C ALA A 182 36.08 -46.09 -1.81
N GLY A 183 34.83 -46.46 -2.05
CA GLY A 183 34.28 -47.47 -2.97
C GLY A 183 33.12 -48.25 -2.32
N ALA A 184 31.91 -48.20 -2.91
CA ALA A 184 30.68 -48.90 -2.49
C ALA A 184 30.09 -48.51 -1.09
N ALA A 185 28.83 -48.80 -0.73
CA ALA A 185 27.58 -48.90 -1.51
C ALA A 185 26.32 -48.85 -0.60
N ALA A 186 25.23 -48.30 -1.14
CA ALA A 186 23.80 -48.72 -1.11
C ALA A 186 23.04 -49.21 0.16
N ALA A 187 21.71 -49.10 0.05
CA ALA A 187 20.61 -49.59 0.92
C ALA A 187 20.43 -48.89 2.30
N ALA A 188 19.26 -48.81 2.95
CA ALA A 188 17.80 -48.82 2.63
C ALA A 188 16.99 -49.63 3.68
N ALA A 189 15.77 -49.14 4.01
CA ALA A 189 14.82 -49.66 5.01
C ALA A 189 15.31 -49.66 6.50
N GLY A 190 14.45 -49.70 7.53
CA GLY A 190 13.02 -49.40 7.54
C GLY A 190 12.16 -50.16 8.57
N GLY A 191 11.72 -49.48 9.65
CA GLY A 191 10.45 -49.78 10.36
C GLY A 191 10.52 -50.34 11.81
N LYS A 192 9.66 -49.75 12.67
CA LYS A 192 9.10 -50.26 13.96
C LYS A 192 10.10 -50.44 15.14
N ASP A 193 9.73 -50.58 16.43
CA ASP A 193 8.50 -51.06 17.11
C ASP A 193 8.24 -50.42 18.50
N GLY A 194 7.04 -50.66 19.07
CA GLY A 194 6.72 -50.61 20.52
C GLY A 194 6.27 -49.27 21.17
N GLN A 195 5.54 -49.25 22.30
CA GLN A 195 4.74 -50.30 22.97
C GLN A 195 3.65 -49.69 23.90
N ALA A 196 2.69 -50.50 24.35
CA ALA A 196 1.41 -50.15 25.00
C ALA A 196 1.43 -49.76 26.49
N LYS A 197 0.28 -49.25 26.98
CA LYS A 197 -0.47 -49.66 28.21
C LYS A 197 -1.89 -49.02 28.19
N GLU A 198 -2.96 -49.77 28.49
CA GLU A 198 -3.71 -49.87 29.78
C GLU A 198 -4.27 -48.53 30.30
N ASP A 199 -5.49 -48.37 30.84
CA ASP A 199 -6.74 -49.18 30.97
C ASP A 199 -7.89 -48.14 31.29
N ASP A 200 -9.18 -48.40 31.59
CA ASP A 200 -9.96 -49.57 32.00
C ASP A 200 -11.41 -49.53 31.40
N SER A 201 -12.52 -49.45 32.17
CA SER A 201 -13.90 -49.39 31.67
C SER A 201 -14.94 -48.80 32.63
N LEU A 202 -15.98 -48.13 32.09
CA LEU A 202 -17.40 -48.18 32.53
C LEU A 202 -18.32 -47.42 31.56
#